data_AF-A0A931VBP8-F1
#
_entry.id   AF-A0A931VBP8-F1
#
_cell.length_a   1.000
_cell.length_b   1.000
_cell.length_c   1.000
_cell.angle_alpha   90.00
_cell.angle_beta   90.00
_cell.angle_gamma   90.00
#
_symmetry.space_group_name_H-M   'P 1'
#
loop_
_entity.id
_entity.type
_entity.pdbx_description
1 polymer ?
#
loop_
_entity_poly.entity_id
_entity_poly.type
_entity_poly.pdbx_seq_one_letter_code
_entity_poly.pdbx_strand_id
1 'polypeptide(L)'
;NIYSALTNAAQPTGALVTVGGLLAVTNGSAVYPYSHATNGGSPIIFAATILVDSNSSINADYTGCGSYKMTIGSSQRGWGWGGGLARQGNVTYGASHGGTAAANSLAVYGSSNAPINPGSGGGANSSTVSGFGGGVINLQAESGSVTINGTLSARGRGYPSGQCLSGGSGGSIYIRCRSFSGSGTLRADGGSGGGDGTYNGYGSAGGRIAVWRMYHSFVGSATATGGAYNTSSAPYAGNGTIVWGQIPVPGTTVRMW
;
A
#
# COMPACT_ATOMS: atom_id res chain seq x y z
N ASN A 1 8.76 13.90 -6.37
CA ASN A 1 8.60 13.27 -5.04
C ASN A 1 7.70 14.14 -4.18
N ILE A 2 6.82 13.54 -3.39
CA ILE A 2 5.95 14.22 -2.41
C ILE A 2 6.21 13.54 -1.07
N TYR A 3 6.82 14.27 -0.12
CA TYR A 3 7.18 13.73 1.19
C TYR A 3 6.19 14.18 2.25
N SER A 4 5.85 13.25 3.15
CA SER A 4 4.95 13.50 4.28
C SER A 4 5.71 13.76 5.57
N ALA A 5 5.23 14.74 6.34
CA ALA A 5 5.66 14.95 7.71
C ALA A 5 5.09 13.88 8.67
N LEU A 6 5.68 13.80 9.86
CA LEU A 6 5.08 13.14 11.02
C LEU A 6 3.69 13.73 11.31
N THR A 7 2.73 12.89 11.66
CA THR A 7 1.42 13.34 12.15
C THR A 7 1.16 12.90 13.59
N ASN A 8 0.29 13.63 14.29
CA ASN A 8 -0.07 13.41 15.69
C ASN A 8 -1.41 12.65 15.86
N ALA A 9 -1.76 11.76 14.91
CA ALA A 9 -3.04 11.04 14.79
C ALA A 9 -4.30 11.91 14.59
N ALA A 10 -4.30 13.20 14.95
CA ALA A 10 -5.40 14.12 14.69
C ALA A 10 -5.51 14.54 13.21
N GLN A 11 -4.40 14.44 12.46
CA GLN A 11 -4.36 14.64 11.02
C GLN A 11 -3.78 13.38 10.36
N PRO A 12 -4.55 12.61 9.56
CA PRO A 12 -4.01 11.41 8.91
C PRO A 12 -3.06 11.75 7.74
N THR A 13 -3.15 12.97 7.21
CA THR A 13 -2.37 13.46 6.08
C THR A 13 -1.10 14.18 6.52
N GLY A 14 0.05 13.68 6.08
CA GLY A 14 1.35 14.32 6.32
C GLY A 14 1.78 15.25 5.19
N ALA A 15 1.06 15.28 4.07
CA ALA A 15 1.18 16.26 3.00
C ALA A 15 -0.15 16.39 2.24
N LEU A 16 -0.49 17.63 1.84
CA LEU A 16 -1.65 17.94 1.01
C LEU A 16 -1.17 18.55 -0.31
N VAL A 17 -1.56 17.96 -1.43
CA VAL A 17 -1.34 18.50 -2.77
C VAL A 17 -2.68 18.81 -3.40
N THR A 18 -2.87 20.07 -3.80
CA THR A 18 -4.09 20.51 -4.50
C THR A 18 -3.73 21.05 -5.87
N VAL A 19 -4.31 20.47 -6.91
CA VAL A 19 -4.18 20.91 -8.30
C VAL A 19 -5.53 21.42 -8.77
N GLY A 20 -5.61 22.70 -9.15
CA GLY A 20 -6.88 23.35 -9.50
C GLY A 20 -7.59 22.78 -10.75
N GLY A 21 -6.87 22.00 -11.57
CA GLY A 21 -7.39 21.45 -12.82
C GLY A 21 -6.90 20.02 -13.05
N LEU A 22 -6.15 19.84 -14.14
CA LEU A 22 -5.60 18.55 -14.53
C LEU A 22 -4.26 18.29 -13.84
N LEU A 23 -4.19 17.19 -13.08
CA LEU A 23 -2.94 16.52 -12.78
C LEU A 23 -2.68 15.46 -13.85
N ALA A 24 -1.71 15.71 -14.73
CA ALA A 24 -1.29 14.78 -15.76
C ALA A 24 0.09 14.18 -15.44
N VAL A 25 0.17 12.86 -15.39
CA VAL A 25 1.43 12.09 -15.36
C VAL A 25 1.55 11.39 -16.70
N THR A 26 2.43 11.90 -17.57
CA THR A 26 2.55 11.48 -18.98
C THR A 26 4.02 11.29 -19.38
N ASN A 27 4.25 10.84 -20.63
CA ASN A 27 5.58 10.71 -21.23
C ASN A 27 6.54 9.84 -20.41
N GLY A 28 6.04 8.75 -19.82
CA GLY A 28 6.86 7.86 -18.98
C GLY A 28 7.26 8.45 -17.64
N SER A 29 6.69 9.61 -17.25
CA SER A 29 6.98 10.25 -15.97
C SER A 29 6.39 9.48 -14.79
N ALA A 30 6.96 9.73 -13.60
CA ALA A 30 6.50 9.13 -12.36
C ALA A 30 6.34 10.16 -11.23
N VAL A 31 5.26 10.05 -10.47
CA VAL A 31 5.07 10.72 -9.19
C VAL A 31 5.36 9.75 -8.07
N TYR A 32 6.14 10.16 -7.06
CA TYR A 32 6.49 9.30 -5.93
C TYR A 32 5.97 9.88 -4.61
N PRO A 33 4.82 9.40 -4.10
CA PRO A 33 4.33 9.70 -2.76
C PRO A 33 5.12 8.91 -1.71
N TYR A 34 5.60 9.60 -0.67
CA TYR A 34 6.29 9.00 0.47
C TYR A 34 5.49 9.22 1.74
N SER A 35 5.15 8.12 2.41
CA SER A 35 4.62 8.14 3.76
C SER A 35 5.77 8.29 4.77
N HIS A 36 5.46 8.82 5.93
CA HIS A 36 6.44 8.92 7.00
C HIS A 36 6.79 7.53 7.54
N ALA A 37 8.09 7.21 7.62
CA ALA A 37 8.56 5.85 7.85
C ALA A 37 8.21 5.24 9.23
N THR A 38 7.78 6.04 10.21
CA THR A 38 7.48 5.56 11.57
C THR A 38 5.98 5.54 11.91
N ASN A 39 5.28 6.67 11.77
CA ASN A 39 3.86 6.81 12.10
C ASN A 39 2.91 6.82 10.90
N GLY A 40 3.44 6.76 9.67
CA GLY A 40 2.65 6.54 8.47
C GLY A 40 1.85 7.75 7.96
N GLY A 41 2.14 8.97 8.41
CA GLY A 41 1.57 10.18 7.81
C GLY A 41 1.80 10.18 6.30
N SER A 42 0.76 10.39 5.49
CA SER A 42 0.82 10.11 4.04
C SER A 42 0.31 11.27 3.17
N PRO A 43 0.70 11.33 1.88
CA PRO A 43 0.21 12.37 0.98
C PRO A 43 -1.24 12.11 0.56
N ILE A 44 -1.99 13.19 0.39
CA ILE A 44 -3.26 13.19 -0.35
C ILE A 44 -3.16 14.14 -1.54
N ILE A 45 -3.76 13.75 -2.66
CA ILE A 45 -3.75 14.52 -3.90
C ILE A 45 -5.19 14.82 -4.28
N PHE A 46 -5.54 16.11 -4.29
CA PHE A 46 -6.78 16.63 -4.83
C PHE A 46 -6.54 17.22 -6.22
N ALA A 47 -7.38 16.84 -7.18
CA ALA A 47 -7.42 17.48 -8.49
C ALA A 47 -8.82 17.38 -9.11
N ALA A 48 -9.15 18.28 -10.02
CA ALA A 48 -10.42 18.16 -10.76
C ALA A 48 -10.37 16.93 -11.70
N THR A 49 -9.26 16.75 -12.40
CA THR A 49 -9.02 15.59 -13.25
C THR A 49 -7.64 15.02 -12.98
N ILE A 50 -7.53 13.70 -12.96
CA ILE A 50 -6.26 12.99 -12.84
C ILE A 50 -6.10 12.05 -14.03
N LEU A 51 -4.98 12.19 -14.74
CA LEU A 51 -4.59 11.32 -15.83
C LEU A 51 -3.23 10.70 -15.52
N VAL A 52 -3.17 9.37 -15.54
CA VAL A 52 -1.90 8.62 -15.57
C VAL A 52 -1.87 7.87 -16.89
N ASP A 53 -1.09 8.36 -17.83
CA ASP A 53 -1.02 7.81 -19.19
C ASP A 53 -0.28 6.47 -19.21
N SER A 54 -0.37 5.75 -20.34
CA SER A 54 0.41 4.56 -20.60
C SER A 54 1.91 4.83 -20.36
N ASN A 55 2.61 3.83 -19.80
CA ASN A 55 4.02 3.93 -19.39
C ASN A 55 4.33 4.93 -18.25
N SER A 56 3.36 5.72 -17.78
CA SER A 56 3.51 6.60 -16.62
C SER A 56 3.05 5.94 -15.33
N SER A 57 3.47 6.49 -14.19
CA SER A 57 3.10 5.92 -12.89
C SER A 57 2.93 6.91 -11.75
N ILE A 58 2.11 6.53 -10.78
CA ILE A 58 2.25 7.03 -9.41
C ILE A 58 2.75 5.85 -8.58
N ASN A 59 3.97 5.99 -8.06
CA ASN A 59 4.74 4.90 -7.48
C ASN A 59 5.07 5.20 -6.01
N ALA A 60 4.38 4.49 -5.13
CA ALA A 60 4.57 4.44 -3.69
C ALA A 60 5.15 3.07 -3.26
N ASP A 61 5.88 2.37 -4.12
CA ASP A 61 6.54 1.12 -3.76
C ASP A 61 7.59 1.38 -2.67
N TYR A 62 7.47 0.64 -1.57
CA TYR A 62 8.45 0.65 -0.46
C TYR A 62 8.59 2.01 0.25
N THR A 63 7.63 2.91 0.04
CA THR A 63 7.62 4.27 0.63
C THR A 63 6.70 4.40 1.85
N GLY A 64 6.28 3.27 2.43
CA GLY A 64 5.49 3.15 3.65
C GLY A 64 6.33 3.13 4.92
N CYS A 65 5.81 2.50 5.97
CA CYS A 65 6.56 2.37 7.21
C CYS A 65 7.77 1.44 7.04
N GLY A 66 8.87 1.80 7.72
CA GLY A 66 10.17 1.17 7.55
C GLY A 66 10.49 0.06 8.54
N SER A 67 11.70 -0.46 8.42
CA SER A 67 12.29 -1.44 9.34
C SER A 67 13.58 -0.87 9.95
N TYR A 68 13.98 -1.38 11.11
CA TYR A 68 15.22 -1.01 11.81
C TYR A 68 15.89 -2.25 12.38
N LYS A 69 17.16 -2.14 12.81
CA LYS A 69 17.90 -3.28 13.39
C LYS A 69 17.29 -3.64 14.74
N MET A 70 17.05 -4.92 14.97
CA MET A 70 16.36 -5.42 16.17
C MET A 70 17.17 -6.49 16.87
N THR A 71 17.09 -6.53 18.19
CA THR A 71 17.66 -7.59 19.01
C THR A 71 16.96 -8.91 18.73
N ILE A 72 17.73 -9.94 18.39
CA ILE A 72 17.22 -11.31 18.16
C ILE A 72 16.55 -11.81 19.44
N GLY A 73 15.38 -12.45 19.32
CA GLY A 73 14.61 -12.95 20.47
C GLY A 73 13.77 -11.89 21.19
N SER A 74 13.86 -10.61 20.81
CA SER A 74 13.10 -9.54 21.45
C SER A 74 11.67 -9.41 20.93
N SER A 75 10.85 -8.64 21.65
CA SER A 75 9.51 -8.26 21.22
C SER A 75 9.48 -7.04 20.29
N GLN A 76 10.63 -6.58 19.79
CA GLN A 76 10.70 -5.44 18.88
C GLN A 76 10.00 -5.76 17.55
N ARG A 77 9.43 -4.74 16.91
CA ARG A 77 8.71 -4.87 15.65
C ARG A 77 9.09 -3.79 14.66
N GLY A 78 8.92 -4.07 13.37
CA GLY A 78 9.00 -3.07 12.31
C GLY A 78 8.01 -1.93 12.53
N TRP A 79 8.24 -0.79 11.87
CA TRP A 79 7.35 0.35 12.04
C TRP A 79 5.99 0.11 11.36
N GLY A 80 4.97 0.81 11.85
CA GLY A 80 3.58 0.65 11.42
C GLY A 80 2.78 -0.33 12.29
N TRP A 81 1.45 -0.27 12.15
CA TRP A 81 0.50 -0.98 13.03
C TRP A 81 0.54 -2.51 12.92
N GLY A 82 1.11 -3.05 11.85
CA GLY A 82 1.23 -4.50 11.60
C GLY A 82 2.67 -4.95 11.44
N GLY A 83 3.63 -4.19 11.98
CA GLY A 83 5.06 -4.46 11.82
C GLY A 83 5.48 -5.87 12.20
N GLY A 84 6.37 -6.45 11.42
CA GLY A 84 6.88 -7.80 11.66
C GLY A 84 7.77 -7.86 12.91
N LEU A 85 7.67 -8.95 13.66
CA LEU A 85 8.47 -9.22 14.85
C LEU A 85 9.95 -9.45 14.53
N ALA A 86 10.83 -8.99 15.41
CA ALA A 86 12.24 -9.30 15.41
C ALA A 86 12.49 -10.80 15.29
N ARG A 87 13.62 -11.17 14.70
CA ARG A 87 13.97 -12.57 14.43
C ARG A 87 13.82 -13.44 15.68
N GLN A 88 13.05 -14.52 15.55
CA GLN A 88 12.93 -15.58 16.57
C GLN A 88 13.56 -16.85 16.01
N GLY A 89 14.54 -17.42 16.71
CA GLY A 89 15.32 -18.55 16.19
C GLY A 89 15.92 -18.22 14.83
N ASN A 90 15.47 -18.93 13.79
CA ASN A 90 15.97 -18.78 12.43
C ASN A 90 15.04 -18.00 11.49
N VAL A 91 13.97 -17.38 12.00
CA VAL A 91 12.94 -16.75 11.18
C VAL A 91 12.71 -15.27 11.51
N THR A 92 12.64 -14.41 10.49
CA THR A 92 12.18 -13.01 10.61
C THR A 92 10.73 -12.88 10.16
N TYR A 93 9.91 -12.11 10.85
CA TYR A 93 8.45 -12.12 10.67
C TYR A 93 7.96 -11.08 9.66
N GLY A 94 6.94 -11.47 8.89
CA GLY A 94 6.31 -10.62 7.89
C GLY A 94 5.42 -9.56 8.52
N ALA A 95 5.15 -8.51 7.76
CA ALA A 95 4.30 -7.39 8.14
C ALA A 95 2.88 -7.55 7.59
N SER A 96 1.89 -7.28 8.43
CA SER A 96 0.46 -7.31 8.07
C SER A 96 0.00 -5.93 7.58
N HIS A 97 -0.95 -5.87 6.66
CA HIS A 97 -1.78 -4.72 6.28
C HIS A 97 -2.78 -5.25 5.26
N GLY A 98 -4.08 -5.00 5.35
CA GLY A 98 -5.06 -5.55 4.39
C GLY A 98 -5.35 -7.04 4.56
N GLY A 99 -4.32 -7.87 4.72
CA GLY A 99 -4.37 -9.27 5.10
C GLY A 99 -3.47 -9.60 6.30
N THR A 100 -3.48 -10.86 6.72
CA THR A 100 -2.62 -11.38 7.80
C THR A 100 -1.25 -11.79 7.26
N ALA A 101 -0.17 -11.36 7.90
CA ALA A 101 1.16 -11.86 7.54
C ALA A 101 1.42 -13.23 8.15
N ALA A 102 2.28 -14.01 7.48
CA ALA A 102 2.67 -15.32 7.97
C ALA A 102 3.36 -15.20 9.34
N ALA A 103 2.87 -15.99 10.30
CA ALA A 103 3.35 -16.04 11.67
C ALA A 103 3.27 -14.71 12.47
N ASN A 104 2.60 -13.68 11.96
CA ASN A 104 2.40 -12.43 12.70
C ASN A 104 1.10 -12.49 13.52
N SER A 105 1.22 -12.31 14.84
CA SER A 105 0.07 -12.32 15.77
C SER A 105 -0.73 -11.02 15.82
N LEU A 106 -0.29 -9.95 15.13
CA LEU A 106 -1.06 -8.71 15.08
C LEU A 106 -2.25 -8.82 14.14
N ALA A 107 -3.36 -8.20 14.56
CA ALA A 107 -4.54 -8.05 13.74
C ALA A 107 -4.25 -7.27 12.45
N VAL A 108 -5.04 -7.57 11.42
CA VAL A 108 -5.08 -6.77 10.19
C VAL A 108 -5.57 -5.36 10.54
N TYR A 109 -4.93 -4.33 9.98
CA TYR A 109 -5.31 -2.92 10.22
C TYR A 109 -5.71 -2.20 8.93
N GLY A 110 -6.18 -0.96 9.09
CA GLY A 110 -6.62 -0.07 8.02
C GLY A 110 -8.06 -0.35 7.60
N SER A 111 -8.73 0.67 7.05
CA SER A 111 -10.10 0.53 6.51
C SER A 111 -10.05 -0.04 5.10
N SER A 112 -10.81 -1.11 4.82
CA SER A 112 -10.97 -1.63 3.45
C SER A 112 -11.65 -0.63 2.52
N ASN A 113 -12.57 0.18 3.06
CA ASN A 113 -13.42 1.08 2.28
C ASN A 113 -12.81 2.48 2.12
N ALA A 114 -11.90 2.89 3.00
CA ALA A 114 -11.19 4.16 2.92
C ALA A 114 -9.73 3.97 3.38
N PRO A 115 -8.90 3.27 2.58
CA PRO A 115 -7.55 2.90 2.99
C PRO A 115 -6.60 4.10 2.91
N ILE A 116 -6.23 4.62 4.07
CA ILE A 116 -5.34 5.79 4.21
C ILE A 116 -4.05 5.47 4.95
N ASN A 117 -3.91 4.26 5.47
CA ASN A 117 -2.73 3.84 6.22
C ASN A 117 -1.70 3.21 5.26
N PRO A 118 -0.41 3.53 5.37
CA PRO A 118 0.63 2.82 4.63
C PRO A 118 0.80 1.40 5.15
N GLY A 119 1.51 0.59 4.37
CA GLY A 119 2.02 -0.71 4.78
C GLY A 119 3.08 -0.60 5.87
N SER A 120 3.22 -1.69 6.62
CA SER A 120 4.16 -1.84 7.73
C SER A 120 5.48 -2.48 7.28
N GLY A 121 6.54 -2.19 8.03
CA GLY A 121 7.86 -2.76 7.79
C GLY A 121 8.01 -4.18 8.35
N GLY A 122 8.79 -4.99 7.66
CA GLY A 122 9.13 -6.36 8.05
C GLY A 122 9.99 -6.42 9.32
N GLY A 123 9.91 -7.54 10.01
CA GLY A 123 10.73 -7.85 11.17
C GLY A 123 12.18 -8.11 10.79
N ALA A 124 13.10 -7.63 11.61
CA ALA A 124 14.53 -7.58 11.29
C ALA A 124 15.38 -8.39 12.28
N ASN A 125 16.70 -8.35 12.08
CA ASN A 125 17.68 -8.92 13.00
C ASN A 125 18.68 -7.84 13.45
N SER A 126 19.69 -8.24 14.23
CA SER A 126 20.65 -7.31 14.85
C SER A 126 21.61 -6.67 13.86
N SER A 127 21.76 -7.25 12.67
CA SER A 127 22.76 -6.86 11.68
C SER A 127 22.15 -6.11 10.51
N THR A 128 20.90 -6.39 10.14
CA THR A 128 20.29 -5.93 8.89
C THR A 128 18.80 -5.60 9.06
N VAL A 129 18.36 -4.51 8.43
CA VAL A 129 16.95 -4.10 8.34
C VAL A 129 16.20 -4.91 7.28
N SER A 130 14.89 -5.10 7.45
CA SER A 130 14.04 -5.83 6.51
C SER A 130 13.18 -4.90 5.65
N GLY A 131 12.17 -5.47 4.99
CA GLY A 131 11.42 -4.80 3.94
C GLY A 131 10.59 -3.64 4.43
N PHE A 132 10.56 -2.55 3.65
CA PHE A 132 9.71 -1.40 3.90
C PHE A 132 8.32 -1.68 3.32
N GLY A 133 7.27 -1.24 4.02
CA GLY A 133 5.90 -1.35 3.53
C GLY A 133 5.65 -0.45 2.32
N GLY A 134 4.59 -0.73 1.56
CA GLY A 134 4.12 0.18 0.51
C GLY A 134 3.54 1.47 1.09
N GLY A 135 3.71 2.59 0.39
CA GLY A 135 3.15 3.88 0.78
C GLY A 135 1.65 3.99 0.47
N VAL A 136 1.17 5.23 0.40
CA VAL A 136 -0.25 5.52 0.12
C VAL A 136 -0.37 6.35 -1.14
N ILE A 137 -1.26 5.92 -2.03
CA ILE A 137 -1.74 6.69 -3.18
C ILE A 137 -3.19 7.06 -2.89
N ASN A 138 -3.42 8.31 -2.48
CA ASN A 138 -4.76 8.81 -2.17
C ASN A 138 -5.15 9.92 -3.15
N LEU A 139 -6.04 9.58 -4.09
CA LEU A 139 -6.47 10.44 -5.20
C LEU A 139 -7.94 10.84 -5.01
N GLN A 140 -8.17 12.15 -4.90
CA GLN A 140 -9.48 12.73 -4.67
C GLN A 140 -9.85 13.67 -5.83
N ALA A 141 -10.84 13.24 -6.63
CA ALA A 141 -11.38 13.99 -7.77
C ALA A 141 -12.91 13.97 -7.73
N GLU A 142 -13.48 14.44 -6.61
CA GLU A 142 -14.88 14.17 -6.22
C GLU A 142 -15.92 14.50 -7.29
N SER A 143 -15.73 15.59 -8.04
CA SER A 143 -16.64 16.05 -9.10
C SER A 143 -16.17 15.71 -10.52
N GLY A 144 -14.96 15.18 -10.67
CA GLY A 144 -14.32 14.97 -11.97
C GLY A 144 -13.83 13.55 -12.21
N SER A 145 -12.82 13.41 -13.06
CA SER A 145 -12.46 12.12 -13.64
C SER A 145 -11.06 11.66 -13.25
N VAL A 146 -10.91 10.36 -13.06
CA VAL A 146 -9.63 9.70 -12.85
C VAL A 146 -9.46 8.64 -13.95
N THR A 147 -8.48 8.86 -14.83
CA THR A 147 -8.14 7.93 -15.92
C THR A 147 -6.78 7.31 -15.66
N ILE A 148 -6.74 5.98 -15.49
CA ILE A 148 -5.50 5.23 -15.23
C ILE A 148 -5.26 4.28 -16.39
N ASN A 149 -4.36 4.69 -17.30
CA ASN A 149 -3.82 3.84 -18.37
C ASN A 149 -2.45 3.27 -18.00
N GLY A 150 -1.70 3.98 -17.15
CA GLY A 150 -0.42 3.56 -16.60
C GLY A 150 -0.57 2.71 -15.33
N THR A 151 0.36 2.91 -14.38
CA THR A 151 0.42 2.10 -13.15
C THR A 151 0.29 2.95 -11.89
N LEU A 152 -0.58 2.54 -10.97
CA LEU A 152 -0.55 2.95 -9.57
C LEU A 152 0.03 1.78 -8.75
N SER A 153 1.18 1.96 -8.11
CA SER A 153 1.87 0.90 -7.38
C SER A 153 2.20 1.33 -5.97
N ALA A 154 1.82 0.54 -4.97
CA ALA A 154 2.05 0.74 -3.55
C ALA A 154 2.49 -0.59 -2.92
N ARG A 155 3.46 -1.28 -3.51
CA ARG A 155 3.90 -2.60 -3.07
C ARG A 155 4.85 -2.54 -1.89
N GLY A 156 4.86 -3.57 -1.06
CA GLY A 156 5.85 -3.77 -0.01
C GLY A 156 7.11 -4.45 -0.52
N ARG A 157 8.27 -4.16 0.09
CA ARG A 157 9.58 -4.63 -0.40
C ARG A 157 9.72 -6.12 -0.22
N GLY A 158 9.94 -6.85 -1.31
CA GLY A 158 10.27 -8.27 -1.28
C GLY A 158 11.77 -8.52 -1.33
N TYR A 159 12.15 -9.74 -0.96
CA TYR A 159 13.52 -10.25 -1.04
C TYR A 159 13.58 -11.58 -1.80
N PRO A 160 14.65 -11.82 -2.58
CA PRO A 160 14.87 -13.09 -3.26
C PRO A 160 15.45 -14.14 -2.30
N SER A 161 15.56 -15.38 -2.79
CA SER A 161 16.32 -16.44 -2.12
C SER A 161 17.76 -16.00 -1.80
N GLY A 162 18.31 -16.48 -0.70
CA GLY A 162 19.63 -16.12 -0.17
C GLY A 162 19.66 -14.83 0.67
N GLN A 163 18.59 -14.03 0.67
CA GLN A 163 18.47 -12.85 1.54
C GLN A 163 17.48 -13.13 2.67
N CYS A 164 17.99 -13.53 3.83
CA CYS A 164 17.20 -14.02 4.97
C CYS A 164 16.47 -12.89 5.72
N LEU A 165 15.64 -12.14 5.00
CA LEU A 165 14.92 -10.94 5.40
C LEU A 165 13.44 -11.07 5.06
N SER A 166 12.59 -10.50 5.91
CA SER A 166 11.15 -10.49 5.72
C SER A 166 10.72 -9.36 4.79
N GLY A 167 9.61 -9.57 4.08
CA GLY A 167 9.06 -8.55 3.20
C GLY A 167 8.40 -7.39 3.96
N GLY A 168 8.15 -6.26 3.30
CA GLY A 168 7.20 -5.25 3.79
C GLY A 168 5.78 -5.56 3.35
N SER A 169 4.76 -5.11 4.08
CA SER A 169 3.37 -5.31 3.63
C SER A 169 3.01 -4.38 2.48
N GLY A 170 1.99 -4.74 1.70
CA GLY A 170 1.42 -3.84 0.71
C GLY A 170 0.89 -2.55 1.34
N GLY A 171 0.81 -1.48 0.54
CA GLY A 171 0.34 -0.16 0.93
C GLY A 171 -1.15 0.07 0.66
N SER A 172 -1.55 1.32 0.48
CA SER A 172 -2.94 1.70 0.21
C SER A 172 -3.08 2.44 -1.11
N ILE A 173 -4.10 2.08 -1.89
CA ILE A 173 -4.58 2.86 -3.04
C ILE A 173 -6.02 3.24 -2.76
N TYR A 174 -6.29 4.53 -2.62
CA TYR A 174 -7.63 5.07 -2.42
C TYR A 174 -7.95 6.08 -3.50
N ILE A 175 -9.00 5.80 -4.28
CA ILE A 175 -9.47 6.68 -5.34
C ILE A 175 -10.93 7.00 -5.05
N ARG A 176 -11.28 8.28 -5.04
CA ARG A 176 -12.67 8.72 -4.99
C ARG A 176 -12.89 9.76 -6.07
N CYS A 177 -13.83 9.49 -6.98
CA CYS A 177 -14.06 10.34 -8.13
C CYS A 177 -15.49 10.26 -8.66
N ARG A 178 -15.86 11.13 -9.60
CA ARG A 178 -17.13 11.00 -10.31
C ARG A 178 -17.05 9.91 -11.38
N SER A 179 -16.02 9.94 -12.23
CA SER A 179 -15.84 8.97 -13.32
C SER A 179 -14.47 8.29 -13.26
N PHE A 180 -14.44 6.96 -13.29
CA PHE A 180 -13.21 6.16 -13.27
C PHE A 180 -13.04 5.33 -14.55
N SER A 181 -11.94 5.50 -15.26
CA SER A 181 -11.69 4.85 -16.55
C SER A 181 -10.23 4.46 -16.76
N GLY A 182 -9.97 3.76 -17.87
CA GLY A 182 -8.64 3.36 -18.30
C GLY A 182 -8.41 1.84 -18.27
N SER A 183 -7.24 1.42 -18.73
CA SER A 183 -6.83 0.02 -18.86
C SER A 183 -5.57 -0.33 -18.07
N GLY A 184 -5.16 0.56 -17.15
CA GLY A 184 -3.93 0.45 -16.38
C GLY A 184 -3.98 -0.56 -15.26
N THR A 185 -2.99 -0.50 -14.37
CA THR A 185 -2.84 -1.46 -13.27
C THR A 185 -2.80 -0.77 -11.91
N LEU A 186 -3.48 -1.33 -10.92
CA LEU A 186 -3.45 -0.95 -9.52
C LEU A 186 -2.79 -2.06 -8.70
N ARG A 187 -1.70 -1.79 -7.97
CA ARG A 187 -0.98 -2.82 -7.19
C ARG A 187 -0.75 -2.38 -5.75
N ALA A 188 -1.18 -3.20 -4.81
CA ALA A 188 -0.90 -3.06 -3.38
C ALA A 188 -0.35 -4.39 -2.82
N ASP A 189 0.47 -5.09 -3.59
CA ASP A 189 0.98 -6.42 -3.22
C ASP A 189 2.00 -6.36 -2.06
N GLY A 190 2.01 -7.40 -1.24
CA GLY A 190 2.99 -7.61 -0.18
C GLY A 190 4.33 -8.11 -0.72
N GLY A 191 5.40 -7.81 -0.01
CA GLY A 191 6.75 -8.26 -0.34
C GLY A 191 6.97 -9.74 0.00
N SER A 192 7.67 -10.46 -0.88
CA SER A 192 8.16 -11.80 -0.59
C SER A 192 9.19 -11.80 0.53
N GLY A 193 9.19 -12.88 1.30
CA GLY A 193 10.31 -13.20 2.18
C GLY A 193 11.44 -13.87 1.39
N GLY A 194 12.67 -13.69 1.85
CA GLY A 194 13.85 -14.40 1.33
C GLY A 194 14.48 -15.33 2.38
N GLY A 195 15.41 -16.19 1.99
CA GLY A 195 15.94 -17.24 2.86
C GLY A 195 16.86 -18.22 2.14
N ASP A 196 17.66 -18.96 2.89
CA ASP A 196 18.69 -19.90 2.40
C ASP A 196 18.41 -21.36 2.80
N GLY A 197 17.24 -21.63 3.40
CA GLY A 197 16.86 -22.93 3.95
C GLY A 197 17.23 -23.11 5.44
N THR A 198 18.27 -22.43 5.93
CA THR A 198 18.61 -22.38 7.36
C THR A 198 17.92 -21.21 8.03
N TYR A 199 18.09 -20.02 7.47
CA TYR A 199 17.47 -18.78 7.90
C TYR A 199 16.42 -18.34 6.88
N ASN A 200 15.28 -17.88 7.38
CA ASN A 200 14.17 -17.50 6.52
C ASN A 200 13.55 -16.17 6.98
N GLY A 201 13.03 -15.41 6.04
CA GLY A 201 12.20 -14.25 6.31
C GLY A 201 10.81 -14.46 5.77
N TYR A 202 9.82 -14.00 6.54
CA TYR A 202 8.43 -14.23 6.20
C TYR A 202 7.91 -13.28 5.13
N GLY A 203 7.13 -13.83 4.19
CA GLY A 203 6.34 -13.04 3.25
C GLY A 203 5.31 -12.20 3.99
N SER A 204 4.96 -11.06 3.39
CA SER A 204 4.13 -10.03 4.03
C SER A 204 2.80 -9.85 3.33
N ALA A 205 1.79 -9.41 4.05
CA ALA A 205 0.43 -9.37 3.54
C ALA A 205 0.24 -8.35 2.41
N GLY A 206 -0.74 -8.62 1.54
CA GLY A 206 -1.19 -7.67 0.53
C GLY A 206 -2.05 -6.57 1.14
N GLY A 207 -1.89 -5.33 0.68
CA GLY A 207 -2.47 -4.12 1.23
C GLY A 207 -3.94 -3.88 0.87
N ARG A 208 -4.31 -2.61 0.65
CA ARG A 208 -5.72 -2.24 0.44
C ARG A 208 -5.90 -1.37 -0.78
N ILE A 209 -6.90 -1.70 -1.58
CA ILE A 209 -7.33 -0.88 -2.73
C ILE A 209 -8.81 -0.57 -2.55
N ALA A 210 -9.19 0.70 -2.66
CA ALA A 210 -10.59 1.10 -2.74
C ALA A 210 -10.78 2.15 -3.82
N VAL A 211 -11.75 1.91 -4.71
CA VAL A 211 -12.13 2.87 -5.75
C VAL A 211 -13.61 3.16 -5.62
N TRP A 212 -13.94 4.40 -5.31
CA TRP A 212 -15.29 4.92 -5.20
C TRP A 212 -15.59 5.83 -6.37
N ARG A 213 -16.61 5.47 -7.15
CA ARG A 213 -16.97 6.17 -8.39
C ARG A 213 -18.47 6.17 -8.64
N MET A 214 -18.98 7.21 -9.31
CA MET A 214 -20.38 7.23 -9.78
C MET A 214 -20.49 6.46 -11.10
N TYR A 215 -19.57 6.71 -12.03
CA TYR A 215 -19.51 6.08 -13.35
C TYR A 215 -18.18 5.36 -13.53
N HIS A 216 -18.18 4.23 -14.25
CA HIS A 216 -16.92 3.57 -14.60
C HIS A 216 -16.94 2.90 -15.96
N SER A 217 -15.76 2.90 -16.59
CA SER A 217 -15.44 2.12 -17.80
C SER A 217 -14.03 1.52 -17.70
N PHE A 218 -13.53 1.37 -16.47
CA PHE A 218 -12.21 0.77 -16.21
C PHE A 218 -12.20 -0.71 -16.59
N VAL A 219 -11.23 -1.10 -17.42
CA VAL A 219 -11.01 -2.47 -17.91
C VAL A 219 -9.62 -3.01 -17.56
N GLY A 220 -8.90 -2.28 -16.70
CA GLY A 220 -7.59 -2.67 -16.22
C GLY A 220 -7.64 -3.74 -15.13
N SER A 221 -6.54 -3.88 -14.38
CA SER A 221 -6.40 -4.89 -13.32
C SER A 221 -6.04 -4.28 -11.97
N ALA A 222 -6.39 -5.00 -10.90
CA ALA A 222 -6.04 -4.63 -9.54
C ALA A 222 -5.55 -5.86 -8.75
N THR A 223 -4.43 -5.73 -8.03
CA THR A 223 -3.86 -6.79 -7.19
C THR A 223 -3.51 -6.28 -5.79
N ALA A 224 -3.84 -7.09 -4.79
CA ALA A 224 -3.45 -6.88 -3.40
C ALA A 224 -3.04 -8.24 -2.81
N THR A 225 -2.11 -8.91 -3.47
CA THR A 225 -1.69 -10.28 -3.14
C THR A 225 -0.72 -10.30 -1.97
N GLY A 226 -0.80 -11.36 -1.15
CA GLY A 226 0.21 -11.63 -0.13
C GLY A 226 1.52 -12.08 -0.76
N GLY A 227 2.63 -11.65 -0.17
CA GLY A 227 3.97 -12.03 -0.58
C GLY A 227 4.25 -13.50 -0.32
N ALA A 228 4.93 -14.14 -1.28
CA ALA A 228 5.31 -15.53 -1.19
C ALA A 228 6.39 -15.79 -0.14
N TYR A 229 6.41 -17.04 0.31
CA TYR A 229 7.57 -17.65 0.93
C TYR A 229 8.44 -18.31 -0.12
N ASN A 230 9.74 -18.23 0.05
CA ASN A 230 10.71 -18.91 -0.81
C ASN A 230 11.15 -20.28 -0.25
N THR A 231 10.49 -20.82 0.79
CA THR A 231 10.68 -22.19 1.31
C THR A 231 9.35 -22.87 1.63
N SER A 232 9.31 -24.20 1.50
CA SER A 232 8.11 -25.04 1.30
C SER A 232 7.24 -25.33 2.55
N SER A 233 7.47 -24.67 3.69
CA SER A 233 6.86 -25.08 4.97
C SER A 233 6.11 -23.98 5.73
N ALA A 234 5.90 -22.79 5.14
CA ALA A 234 5.18 -21.69 5.78
C ALA A 234 3.90 -21.32 5.00
N PRO A 235 2.79 -20.99 5.69
CA PRO A 235 1.58 -20.52 5.01
C PRO A 235 1.85 -19.19 4.29
N TYR A 236 1.31 -19.03 3.10
CA TYR A 236 1.35 -17.77 2.36
C TYR A 236 0.78 -16.63 3.20
N ALA A 237 1.36 -15.44 3.07
CA ALA A 237 0.74 -14.26 3.65
C ALA A 237 -0.65 -14.05 3.01
N GLY A 238 -1.60 -13.60 3.80
CA GLY A 238 -2.95 -13.33 3.38
C GLY A 238 -3.00 -12.21 2.33
N ASN A 239 -3.88 -12.40 1.35
CA ASN A 239 -4.25 -11.34 0.44
C ASN A 239 -4.93 -10.21 1.19
N GLY A 240 -4.80 -9.03 0.62
CA GLY A 240 -5.45 -7.81 1.03
C GLY A 240 -6.90 -7.71 0.55
N THR A 241 -7.40 -6.47 0.56
CA THR A 241 -8.77 -6.17 0.14
C THR A 241 -8.79 -5.25 -1.07
N ILE A 242 -9.68 -5.53 -2.02
CA ILE A 242 -9.97 -4.67 -3.17
C ILE A 242 -11.47 -4.35 -3.13
N VAL A 243 -11.81 -3.06 -3.03
CA VAL A 243 -13.19 -2.58 -2.95
C VAL A 243 -13.52 -1.73 -4.18
N TRP A 244 -14.56 -2.12 -4.90
CA TRP A 244 -15.14 -1.37 -6.00
C TRP A 244 -16.47 -0.73 -5.55
N GLY A 245 -16.38 0.43 -4.92
CA GLY A 245 -17.53 1.13 -4.32
C GLY A 245 -18.26 2.03 -5.31
N GLN A 246 -19.60 2.03 -5.28
CA GLN A 246 -20.40 2.95 -6.09
C GLN A 246 -20.86 4.13 -5.24
N ILE A 247 -20.62 5.34 -5.72
CA ILE A 247 -21.19 6.56 -5.12
C ILE A 247 -22.57 6.75 -5.76
N PRO A 248 -23.65 6.91 -4.96
CA PRO A 248 -24.97 7.19 -5.51
C PRO A 248 -24.93 8.42 -6.41
N VAL A 249 -25.56 8.33 -7.58
CA VAL A 249 -25.81 9.53 -8.39
C VAL A 249 -26.72 10.45 -7.58
N PRO A 250 -26.44 11.77 -7.50
CA PRO A 250 -27.38 12.70 -6.92
C PRO A 250 -28.71 12.58 -7.67
N GLY A 251 -29.72 12.02 -7.01
CA GLY A 251 -31.01 11.76 -7.63
C GLY A 251 -31.77 13.06 -7.90
N THR A 252 -32.52 13.07 -8.99
CA THR A 252 -33.60 14.03 -9.23
C THR A 252 -34.68 13.81 -8.18
N THR A 253 -34.98 14.83 -7.38
CA THR A 253 -36.16 14.82 -6.50
C THR A 253 -37.41 14.92 -7.37
N VAL A 254 -38.10 13.81 -7.62
CA VAL A 254 -39.45 13.86 -8.19
C VAL A 254 -40.42 14.14 -7.04
N ARG A 255 -40.85 15.41 -6.90
CA ARG A 255 -42.02 15.74 -6.08
C ARG A 255 -43.26 15.46 -6.92
N MET A 256 -43.94 14.36 -6.61
CA MET A 256 -45.33 14.20 -7.01
C MET A 256 -46.17 14.95 -5.99
N TRP A 257 -47.01 15.86 -6.48
CA TRP A 257 -48.06 16.52 -5.71
C TRP A 257 -49.30 15.63 -5.68
#